data_AF-A0A179VCX5-F1
#
_entry.id   AF-A0A179VCX5-F1
#
_cell.length_a   1.000
_cell.length_b   1.000
_cell.length_c   1.000
_cell.angle_alpha   90.00
_cell.angle_beta   90.00
_cell.angle_gamma   90.00
#
_symmetry.space_group_name_H-M   'P 1'
#
loop_
_entity.id
_entity.type
_entity.pdbx_description
1 polymer ?
#
loop_
_entity_poly.entity_id
_entity_poly.type
_entity_poly.pdbx_seq_one_letter_code
_entity_poly.pdbx_strand_id
1 'polypeptide(L)'
;MNWNFLGHDWRLFGHLAILAFVALLVFATCMFVYTTRLRKQAASPLAESVGGYPFVLRKVRKREHMSVDELHFARQAIADRGSLWAFSIPASIFSLGCFYVMGSMEQLHGATPSERTFLGVIPMISSINITAQVLRMRRLRGRLPRVQ
;
A
#
# COMPACT_ATOMS: atom_id res chain seq x y z
N MET A 1 -16.17 -5.22 -28.51
CA MET A 1 -15.51 -6.45 -27.97
C MET A 1 -16.58 -7.33 -27.36
N ASN A 2 -16.60 -8.62 -27.71
CA ASN A 2 -17.53 -9.57 -27.10
C ASN A 2 -16.94 -10.03 -25.75
N TRP A 3 -17.53 -9.61 -24.64
CA TRP A 3 -16.98 -9.79 -23.28
C TRP A 3 -17.43 -11.12 -22.62
N ASN A 4 -18.02 -12.03 -23.40
CA ASN A 4 -18.57 -13.31 -22.94
C ASN A 4 -17.53 -14.28 -22.35
N PHE A 5 -16.23 -13.98 -22.41
CA PHE A 5 -15.18 -14.82 -21.81
C PHE A 5 -15.16 -14.79 -20.27
N LEU A 6 -15.81 -13.79 -19.66
CA LEU A 6 -15.84 -13.62 -18.20
C LEU A 6 -16.89 -14.51 -17.49
N GLY A 7 -17.65 -15.32 -18.24
CA GLY A 7 -18.61 -16.28 -17.70
C GLY A 7 -19.99 -15.66 -17.39
N HIS A 8 -21.01 -16.53 -17.32
CA HIS A 8 -22.40 -16.15 -17.06
C HIS A 8 -22.77 -16.12 -15.56
N ASP A 9 -21.85 -16.50 -14.67
CA ASP A 9 -22.12 -16.66 -13.24
C ASP A 9 -22.04 -15.33 -12.48
N TRP A 10 -23.04 -14.46 -12.70
CA TRP A 10 -23.23 -13.19 -11.98
C TRP A 10 -23.22 -13.35 -10.45
N ARG A 11 -23.69 -14.50 -9.94
CA ARG A 11 -23.63 -14.84 -8.51
C ARG A 11 -22.19 -14.88 -8.00
N LEU A 12 -21.26 -15.44 -8.76
CA LEU A 12 -19.85 -15.53 -8.38
C LEU A 12 -19.25 -14.13 -8.18
N PHE A 13 -19.51 -13.22 -9.11
CA PHE A 13 -19.02 -11.85 -9.03
C PHE A 13 -19.60 -11.09 -7.83
N GLY A 14 -20.88 -11.31 -7.50
CA GLY A 14 -21.47 -10.78 -6.27
C GLY A 14 -20.79 -11.29 -5.00
N HIS A 15 -20.50 -12.60 -4.90
CA HIS A 15 -19.80 -13.17 -3.75
C HIS A 15 -18.36 -12.64 -3.62
N LEU A 16 -17.66 -12.54 -4.75
CA LEU A 16 -16.32 -11.96 -4.79
C LEU A 16 -16.32 -10.47 -4.42
N ALA A 17 -17.33 -9.71 -4.84
CA ALA A 17 -17.50 -8.31 -4.46
C ALA A 17 -17.71 -8.18 -2.94
N ILE A 18 -18.56 -9.01 -2.33
CA ILE A 18 -18.75 -9.04 -0.88
C ILE A 18 -17.44 -9.37 -0.17
N LEU A 19 -16.71 -10.39 -0.62
CA LEU A 19 -15.42 -10.76 -0.06
C LEU A 19 -14.41 -9.61 -0.15
N ALA A 20 -14.33 -8.95 -1.32
CA ALA A 20 -13.46 -7.80 -1.54
C ALA A 20 -13.85 -6.60 -0.67
N PHE A 21 -15.15 -6.40 -0.43
CA PHE A 21 -15.66 -5.36 0.46
C PHE A 21 -15.29 -5.62 1.92
N VAL A 22 -15.47 -6.85 2.41
CA VAL A 22 -15.05 -7.23 3.76
C VAL A 22 -13.54 -7.06 3.93
N ALA A 23 -12.74 -7.52 2.96
CA ALA A 23 -11.30 -7.33 2.95
C ALA A 23 -10.92 -5.83 2.97
N LEU A 24 -11.60 -5.01 2.17
CA LEU A 24 -11.43 -3.55 2.16
C LEU A 24 -11.66 -2.95 3.55
N LEU A 25 -12.76 -3.30 4.23
CA LEU A 25 -13.05 -2.78 5.57
C LEU A 25 -11.97 -3.18 6.60
N VAL A 26 -11.52 -4.43 6.56
CA VAL A 26 -10.45 -4.93 7.44
C VAL A 26 -9.14 -4.17 7.18
N PHE A 27 -8.69 -4.09 5.93
CA PHE A 27 -7.44 -3.42 5.61
C PHE A 27 -7.51 -1.91 5.83
N ALA A 28 -8.64 -1.27 5.53
CA ALA A 28 -8.84 0.15 5.78
C ALA A 28 -8.80 0.46 7.28
N THR A 29 -9.35 -0.42 8.12
CA THR A 29 -9.26 -0.30 9.58
C THR A 29 -7.81 -0.42 10.05
N CYS A 30 -7.08 -1.42 9.57
CA CYS A 30 -5.64 -1.57 9.86
C CYS A 30 -4.83 -0.34 9.40
N MET A 31 -5.15 0.21 8.23
CA MET A 31 -4.52 1.41 7.67
C MET A 31 -4.83 2.65 8.52
N PHE A 32 -6.06 2.79 9.00
CA PHE A 32 -6.46 3.88 9.87
C PHE A 32 -5.71 3.84 11.20
N VAL A 33 -5.62 2.67 11.83
CA VAL A 33 -4.84 2.48 13.06
C VAL A 33 -3.36 2.77 12.82
N TYR A 34 -2.80 2.26 11.73
CA TYR A 34 -1.40 2.49 11.35
C TYR A 34 -1.08 3.97 11.15
N THR A 35 -1.86 4.67 10.33
CA THR A 35 -1.64 6.09 10.05
C THR A 35 -1.87 6.96 11.29
N THR A 36 -2.85 6.62 12.13
CA THR A 36 -3.07 7.31 13.42
C THR A 36 -1.89 7.12 14.37
N ARG A 37 -1.31 5.91 14.43
CA ARG A 37 -0.09 5.66 15.23
C ARG A 37 1.09 6.48 14.73
N LEU A 38 1.32 6.53 13.42
CA LEU A 38 2.38 7.34 12.84
C LEU A 38 2.19 8.84 13.10
N ARG A 39 0.95 9.34 13.01
CA ARG A 39 0.64 10.75 13.29
C ARG A 39 0.89 11.15 14.74
N LYS A 40 0.79 10.19 15.67
CA LYS A 40 1.04 10.41 17.10
C LYS A 40 2.52 10.33 17.48
N GLN A 41 3.38 9.76 16.63
CA GLN A 41 4.82 9.76 16.87
C GLN A 41 5.36 11.18 16.71
N ALA A 42 6.15 11.62 17.70
CA ALA A 42 6.79 12.93 17.66
C ALA A 42 7.68 13.05 16.41
N ALA A 43 7.48 14.11 15.62
CA ALA A 43 8.33 14.40 14.49
C ALA A 43 9.74 14.71 15.00
N SER A 44 10.73 13.93 14.56
CA SER A 44 12.13 14.24 14.83
C SER A 44 12.50 15.58 14.18
N PRO A 45 13.38 16.42 14.77
CA PRO A 45 13.81 17.68 14.16
C PRO A 45 14.37 17.52 12.73
N LEU A 46 14.97 16.36 12.43
CA LEU A 46 15.44 16.01 11.09
C LEU A 46 14.30 15.76 10.09
N ALA A 47 13.10 15.42 10.57
CA ALA A 47 11.89 15.24 9.76
C ALA A 47 11.31 16.58 9.28
N GLU A 48 11.51 17.66 10.04
CA GLU A 48 11.05 19.01 9.68
C GLU A 48 11.97 19.67 8.64
N SER A 49 13.22 19.21 8.51
CA SER A 49 14.12 19.69 7.47
C SER A 49 13.66 19.26 6.07
N VAL A 50 13.53 20.22 5.15
CA VAL A 50 13.17 19.96 3.75
C VAL A 50 14.24 19.07 3.13
N GLY A 51 13.87 17.82 2.81
CA GLY A 51 14.79 16.84 2.21
C GLY A 51 15.62 15.99 3.19
N GLY A 52 15.45 16.13 4.51
CA GLY A 52 16.17 15.29 5.48
C GLY A 52 15.90 13.80 5.30
N TYR A 53 14.65 13.43 4.98
CA TYR A 53 14.24 12.05 4.74
C TYR A 53 14.94 11.39 3.53
N PRO A 54 14.85 11.93 2.29
CA PRO A 54 15.56 11.36 1.15
C PRO A 54 17.09 11.41 1.31
N PHE A 55 17.63 12.42 2.00
CA PHE A 55 19.07 12.52 2.27
C PHE A 55 19.57 11.38 3.15
N VAL A 56 18.92 11.14 4.29
CA VAL A 56 19.29 10.07 5.22
C VAL A 56 19.08 8.69 4.59
N LEU A 57 17.99 8.47 3.85
CA LEU A 57 17.80 7.20 3.13
C LEU A 57 18.83 6.98 2.02
N ARG A 58 19.33 8.04 1.37
CA ARG A 58 20.42 7.94 0.40
C ARG A 58 21.70 7.47 1.08
N LYS A 59 22.05 8.06 2.23
CA LYS A 59 23.20 7.65 3.05
C LYS A 59 23.10 6.18 3.45
N VAL A 60 21.96 5.72 3.97
CA VAL A 60 21.72 4.30 4.29
C VAL A 60 21.87 3.40 3.07
N ARG A 61 21.32 3.82 1.91
CA ARG A 61 21.38 3.03 0.69
C ARG A 61 22.81 2.82 0.21
N LYS A 62 23.65 3.86 0.34
CA LYS A 62 25.06 3.89 -0.06
C LYS A 62 26.05 3.45 1.02
N ARG A 63 25.59 3.18 2.26
CA ARG A 63 26.44 2.90 3.43
C ARG A 63 27.44 4.03 3.71
N GLU A 64 27.02 5.27 3.51
CA GLU A 64 27.82 6.45 3.87
C GLU A 64 27.88 6.61 5.40
N HIS A 65 28.91 7.30 5.89
CA HIS A 65 29.05 7.61 7.31
C HIS A 65 27.87 8.51 7.76
N MET A 66 27.25 8.15 8.89
CA MET A 66 26.08 8.85 9.45
C MET A 66 26.38 9.25 10.89
N SER A 67 25.84 10.38 11.31
CA SER A 67 25.82 10.72 12.75
C SER A 67 24.87 9.80 13.51
N VAL A 68 24.99 9.76 14.84
CA VAL A 68 24.11 8.95 15.70
C VAL A 68 22.64 9.36 15.52
N ASP A 69 22.36 10.66 15.43
CA ASP A 69 21.00 11.19 15.23
C ASP A 69 20.43 10.80 13.85
N GLU A 70 21.25 10.90 12.79
CA GLU A 70 20.87 10.46 11.44
C GLU A 70 20.55 8.97 11.41
N LEU A 71 21.34 8.14 12.11
CA LEU A 71 21.14 6.70 12.19
C LEU A 71 19.86 6.36 12.98
N HIS A 72 19.60 7.06 14.08
CA HIS A 72 18.38 6.87 14.87
C HIS A 72 17.13 7.22 14.05
N PHE A 73 17.17 8.36 13.36
CA PHE A 73 16.12 8.79 12.46
C PHE A 73 15.90 7.80 11.31
N ALA A 74 16.98 7.33 10.68
CA ALA A 74 16.93 6.32 9.62
C ALA A 74 16.29 5.00 10.08
N ARG A 75 16.69 4.53 11.26
CA ARG A 75 16.17 3.28 11.83
C ARG A 75 14.68 3.39 12.10
N GLN A 76 14.23 4.51 12.69
CA GLN A 76 12.82 4.76 12.94
C GLN A 76 12.02 4.81 11.62
N ALA A 77 12.48 5.63 10.66
CA ALA A 77 11.87 5.75 9.34
C ALA A 77 11.71 4.41 8.59
N ILE A 78 12.76 3.58 8.61
CA ILE A 78 12.75 2.26 7.96
C ILE A 78 11.86 1.27 8.73
N ALA A 79 11.87 1.32 10.06
CA ALA A 79 11.03 0.48 10.89
C ALA A 79 9.54 0.77 10.66
N ASP A 80 9.17 2.05 10.61
CA ASP A 80 7.79 2.49 10.41
C ASP A 80 7.30 2.14 9.00
N ARG A 81 8.02 2.58 7.95
CA ARG A 81 7.58 2.39 6.55
C ARG A 81 7.83 1.00 5.98
N GLY A 82 8.70 0.21 6.61
CA GLY A 82 8.95 -1.19 6.26
C GLY A 82 8.16 -2.19 7.11
N SER A 83 7.30 -1.71 8.02
CA SER A 83 6.53 -2.57 8.93
C SER A 83 5.44 -3.36 8.19
N LEU A 84 4.96 -4.43 8.82
CA LEU A 84 3.85 -5.22 8.27
C LEU A 84 2.56 -4.39 8.17
N TRP A 85 2.37 -3.42 9.07
CA TRP A 85 1.22 -2.51 9.03
C TRP A 85 1.22 -1.63 7.79
N ALA A 86 2.37 -1.32 7.20
CA ALA A 86 2.45 -0.52 5.98
C ALA A 86 1.80 -1.23 4.76
N PHE A 87 1.67 -2.56 4.78
CA PHE A 87 0.98 -3.32 3.74
C PHE A 87 -0.54 -3.14 3.75
N SER A 88 -1.12 -2.62 4.85
CA SER A 88 -2.54 -2.28 4.90
C SER A 88 -2.93 -1.22 3.87
N ILE A 89 -2.01 -0.31 3.51
CA ILE A 89 -2.24 0.73 2.49
C ILE A 89 -2.47 0.10 1.11
N PRO A 90 -1.50 -0.62 0.50
CA PRO A 90 -1.72 -1.25 -0.80
C PRO A 90 -2.84 -2.29 -0.76
N ALA A 91 -2.99 -3.05 0.33
CA ALA A 91 -4.07 -4.04 0.45
C ALA A 91 -5.46 -3.39 0.41
N SER A 92 -5.63 -2.22 1.05
CA SER A 92 -6.88 -1.45 0.98
C SER A 92 -7.17 -0.97 -0.45
N ILE A 93 -6.16 -0.40 -1.12
CA ILE A 93 -6.30 0.11 -2.49
C ILE A 93 -6.61 -1.03 -3.48
N PHE A 94 -5.94 -2.17 -3.32
CA PHE A 94 -6.21 -3.35 -4.14
C PHE A 94 -7.63 -3.87 -3.93
N SER A 95 -8.05 -4.01 -2.67
CA SER A 95 -9.40 -4.49 -2.32
C SER A 95 -10.49 -3.55 -2.83
N LEU A 96 -10.26 -2.23 -2.78
CA LEU A 96 -11.14 -1.23 -3.38
C LEU A 96 -11.29 -1.42 -4.89
N GLY A 97 -10.18 -1.65 -5.60
CA GLY A 97 -10.19 -1.93 -7.03
C GLY A 97 -10.94 -3.23 -7.36
N CYS A 98 -10.69 -4.30 -6.61
CA CYS A 98 -11.42 -5.57 -6.72
C CYS A 98 -12.92 -5.38 -6.49
N PHE A 99 -13.32 -4.71 -5.40
CA PHE A 99 -14.71 -4.44 -5.08
C PHE A 99 -15.40 -3.66 -6.21
N TYR A 100 -14.74 -2.64 -6.76
CA TYR A 100 -15.28 -1.85 -7.85
C TYR A 100 -15.51 -2.69 -9.12
N VAL A 101 -14.51 -3.47 -9.56
CA VAL A 101 -14.61 -4.30 -10.77
C VAL A 101 -15.69 -5.37 -10.59
N MET A 102 -15.60 -6.16 -9.51
CA MET A 102 -16.51 -7.29 -9.28
C MET A 102 -17.94 -6.82 -9.02
N GLY A 103 -18.12 -5.74 -8.25
CA GLY A 103 -19.44 -5.16 -8.01
C GLY A 103 -20.06 -4.56 -9.26
N SER A 104 -19.26 -3.93 -10.11
CA SER A 104 -19.75 -3.43 -11.41
C SER A 104 -20.16 -4.59 -12.34
N MET A 105 -19.48 -5.73 -12.27
CA MET A 105 -19.85 -6.91 -13.05
C MET A 105 -21.14 -7.58 -12.55
N GLU A 106 -21.39 -7.58 -11.24
CA GLU A 106 -22.68 -8.03 -10.69
C GLU A 106 -23.83 -7.15 -11.17
N GLN A 107 -23.64 -5.83 -11.24
CA GLN A 107 -24.67 -4.91 -11.75
C GLN A 107 -25.02 -5.15 -13.23
N LEU A 108 -24.17 -5.87 -13.97
CA LEU A 108 -24.40 -6.24 -15.35
C LEU A 108 -25.21 -7.54 -15.48
N HIS A 109 -26.47 -7.49 -15.04
CA HIS A 109 -27.45 -8.54 -15.28
C HIS A 109 -27.92 -8.54 -16.75
N GLY A 110 -27.07 -9.01 -17.67
CA GLY A 110 -27.39 -9.15 -19.10
C GLY A 110 -27.12 -7.91 -19.97
N ALA A 111 -26.52 -6.86 -19.42
CA ALA A 111 -26.09 -5.68 -20.16
C ALA A 111 -24.67 -5.83 -20.73
N THR A 112 -24.32 -5.07 -21.76
CA THR A 112 -22.97 -5.09 -22.34
C THR A 112 -21.94 -4.45 -21.39
N PRO A 113 -20.80 -5.13 -21.09
CA PRO A 113 -19.72 -4.57 -20.29
C PRO A 113 -19.19 -3.25 -20.82
N SER A 114 -19.33 -2.20 -20.00
CA SER A 114 -18.70 -0.90 -20.21
C SER A 114 -17.24 -0.94 -19.75
N GLU A 115 -16.36 -0.25 -20.48
CA GLU A 115 -14.96 -0.03 -20.10
C GLU A 115 -14.82 0.57 -18.69
N ARG A 116 -15.82 1.33 -18.26
CA ARG A 116 -15.90 1.91 -16.92
C ARG A 116 -15.75 0.87 -15.81
N THR A 117 -16.27 -0.34 -16.00
CA THR A 117 -16.16 -1.47 -15.06
C THR A 117 -14.71 -1.74 -14.66
N PHE A 118 -13.75 -1.48 -15.56
CA PHE A 118 -12.33 -1.76 -15.38
C PHE A 118 -11.53 -0.60 -14.78
N LEU A 119 -12.16 0.53 -14.44
CA LEU A 119 -11.46 1.64 -13.79
C LEU A 119 -10.81 1.21 -12.46
N GLY A 120 -11.37 0.20 -11.77
CA GLY A 120 -10.79 -0.41 -10.58
C GLY A 120 -9.45 -1.14 -10.81
N VAL A 121 -9.06 -1.43 -12.06
CA VAL A 121 -7.75 -2.01 -12.37
C VAL A 121 -6.61 -1.00 -12.14
N ILE A 122 -6.87 0.29 -12.32
CA ILE A 122 -5.88 1.36 -12.09
C ILE A 122 -5.39 1.37 -10.63
N PRO A 123 -6.26 1.40 -9.60
CA PRO A 123 -5.81 1.28 -8.21
C PRO A 123 -5.16 -0.07 -7.93
N MET A 124 -5.60 -1.18 -8.54
CA MET A 124 -4.93 -2.48 -8.38
C MET A 124 -3.47 -2.43 -8.84
N ILE A 125 -3.19 -1.91 -10.03
CA ILE A 125 -1.79 -1.76 -10.53
C ILE A 125 -1.01 -0.79 -9.64
N SER A 126 -1.63 0.33 -9.25
CA SER A 126 -0.99 1.31 -8.36
C SER A 126 -0.58 0.69 -7.02
N SER A 127 -1.40 -0.21 -6.48
CA SER A 127 -1.10 -0.93 -5.23
C SER A 127 0.16 -1.81 -5.33
N ILE A 128 0.49 -2.34 -6.51
CA ILE A 128 1.70 -3.14 -6.73
C ILE A 128 2.95 -2.27 -6.58
N ASN A 129 2.92 -1.05 -7.14
CA ASN A 129 4.02 -0.09 -6.98
C ASN A 129 4.21 0.27 -5.50
N ILE A 130 3.13 0.53 -4.76
CA ILE A 130 3.19 0.83 -3.33
C ILE A 130 3.75 -0.38 -2.54
N THR A 131 3.31 -1.60 -2.86
CA THR A 131 3.83 -2.83 -2.28
C THR A 131 5.34 -2.97 -2.51
N ALA A 132 5.81 -2.69 -3.73
CA ALA A 132 7.23 -2.68 -4.05
C ALA A 132 8.01 -1.61 -3.25
N GLN A 133 7.41 -0.44 -3.00
CA GLN A 133 8.02 0.58 -2.14
C GLN A 133 8.17 0.09 -0.69
N VAL A 134 7.14 -0.53 -0.11
CA VAL A 134 7.20 -1.11 1.24
C VAL A 134 8.27 -2.20 1.32
N LEU A 135 8.33 -3.09 0.33
CA LEU A 135 9.36 -4.13 0.26
C LEU A 135 10.77 -3.55 0.15
N ARG A 136 10.97 -2.50 -0.67
CA ARG A 136 12.26 -1.80 -0.76
C ARG A 136 12.66 -1.20 0.59
N MET A 137 11.73 -0.57 1.31
CA MET A 137 11.99 -0.06 2.66
C MET A 137 12.37 -1.18 3.63
N ARG A 138 11.63 -2.30 3.62
CA ARG A 138 11.92 -3.46 4.47
C ARG A 138 13.30 -4.07 4.18
N ARG A 139 13.73 -4.11 2.91
CA ARG A 139 15.09 -4.55 2.52
C ARG A 139 16.19 -3.60 3.00
N LEU A 140 15.91 -2.29 3.10
CA LEU A 140 16.88 -1.32 3.65
C LEU A 140 17.19 -1.56 5.12
N ARG A 141 16.31 -2.24 5.87
CA ARG A 141 16.58 -2.64 7.27
C ARG A 141 17.86 -3.46 7.41
N GLY A 142 18.20 -4.28 6.42
CA GLY A 142 19.45 -5.06 6.41
C GLY A 142 20.71 -4.25 6.05
N ARG A 143 20.56 -3.00 5.61
CA ARG A 143 21.68 -2.08 5.29
C ARG A 143 21.99 -1.10 6.42
N LEU A 144 21.18 -1.08 7.48
CA LEU A 144 21.45 -0.25 8.64
C LEU A 144 22.72 -0.73 9.34
N PRO A 145 23.70 0.17 9.59
CA PRO A 145 24.84 -0.13 10.45
C PRO A 145 24.36 -0.69 11.80
N ARG A 146 25.02 -1.74 12.29
CA ARG A 146 24.88 -2.11 13.70
C ARG A 146 25.52 -0.98 14.50
N VAL A 147 24.76 -0.41 15.42
CA VAL A 147 25.33 0.50 16.41
C VAL A 147 26.32 -0.36 17.21
N GLN A 148 27.61 -0.04 17.12
CA GLN A 148 28.58 -0.47 18.10
C GLN A 148 28.44 0.41 19.34
#